data_AF-A0A2A2EHM5-F1
#
_entry.id   AF-A0A2A2EHM5-F1
#
_cell.length_a   1.000
_cell.length_b   1.000
_cell.length_c   1.000
_cell.angle_alpha   90.00
_cell.angle_beta   90.00
_cell.angle_gamma   90.00
#
_symmetry.space_group_name_H-M   'P 1'
#
loop_
_entity.id
_entity.type
_entity.pdbx_description
1 polymer ?
#
loop_
_entity_poly.entity_id
_entity_poly.type
_entity_poly.pdbx_seq_one_letter_code
_entity_poly.pdbx_strand_id
1 'polypeptide(L)'
;MPIKIPAGLPARDILDSERIFALEKPEAERQRVRPLKMVILNLMPKKIETETQLLRLISKSPLQVDIDFMKTGTHESTHVSADHLVKFYEPPESFADNYYDGLIVTGAPVEHLPFEEVDYWDEFRRVLDWAASHVFSTMYLCWGAMGALNHRYGVRKIDLPEKVFGVFPQYLQDEYCFLTNGFDEIALQPHSRVAGVSEEDVAANADLQVLTWGPRSGPGLIATRDFSEVFALGHWEYGKYTLAEEYRRDMDRGLDNVPFPTNYFPNDDPSIEPLFSWRAHANLLWRNWLNWVYQMTPYDLTEVPQLRAQRRPGTDHVVRHAPCPPREDGFRPFLDDGYGLIVPRG
;
A
#
# COMPACT_ATOMS: atom_id res chain seq x y z
N MET A 1 -4.27 9.67 15.56
CA MET A 1 -3.62 10.09 16.83
C MET A 1 -4.47 9.61 17.98
N PRO A 2 -3.86 9.04 19.03
CA PRO A 2 -4.59 8.52 20.17
C PRO A 2 -5.26 9.62 20.98
N ILE A 3 -6.35 9.30 21.66
CA ILE A 3 -7.00 10.20 22.61
C ILE A 3 -6.55 9.87 24.04
N LYS A 4 -6.46 10.90 24.89
CA LYS A 4 -6.24 10.72 26.33
C LYS A 4 -7.58 10.59 27.03
N ILE A 5 -7.80 9.49 27.73
CA ILE A 5 -9.03 9.22 28.49
C ILE A 5 -8.74 9.13 30.00
N PRO A 6 -9.72 9.48 30.85
CA PRO A 6 -9.65 9.19 32.28
C PRO A 6 -9.55 7.68 32.53
N ALA A 7 -8.81 7.28 33.57
CA ALA A 7 -8.72 5.88 33.94
C ALA A 7 -10.10 5.32 34.34
N GLY A 8 -10.45 4.15 33.83
CA GLY A 8 -11.74 3.50 34.10
C GLY A 8 -12.94 4.08 33.34
N LEU A 9 -12.74 4.87 32.28
CA LEU A 9 -13.82 5.31 31.40
C LEU A 9 -14.46 4.10 30.68
N PRO A 10 -15.77 3.83 30.81
CA PRO A 10 -16.40 2.65 30.18
C PRO A 10 -16.29 2.61 28.65
N ALA A 11 -16.18 3.78 28.00
CA ALA A 11 -15.97 3.86 26.56
C ALA A 11 -14.62 3.27 26.11
N ARG A 12 -13.67 3.04 27.02
CA ARG A 12 -12.38 2.42 26.69
C ARG A 12 -12.55 1.07 26.01
N ASP A 13 -13.34 0.19 26.60
CA ASP A 13 -13.49 -1.18 26.09
C ASP A 13 -14.19 -1.21 24.72
N ILE A 14 -15.10 -0.26 24.48
CA ILE A 14 -15.77 -0.08 23.18
C ILE A 14 -14.78 0.43 22.13
N LEU A 15 -14.06 1.51 22.42
CA LEU A 15 -13.06 2.09 21.52
C LEU A 15 -11.94 1.10 21.21
N ASP A 16 -11.50 0.35 22.22
CA ASP A 16 -10.55 -0.75 22.08
C ASP A 16 -11.11 -1.79 21.10
N SER A 17 -12.37 -2.24 21.27
CA SER A 17 -13.01 -3.22 20.37
C SER A 17 -13.11 -2.76 18.91
N GLU A 18 -13.17 -1.45 18.68
CA GLU A 18 -13.17 -0.80 17.35
C GLU A 18 -11.75 -0.48 16.83
N ARG A 19 -10.70 -0.97 17.52
CA ARG A 19 -9.27 -0.72 17.26
C ARG A 19 -8.87 0.75 17.27
N ILE A 20 -9.49 1.54 18.12
CA ILE A 20 -9.16 2.95 18.32
C ILE A 20 -8.20 3.07 19.50
N PHE A 21 -7.03 3.66 19.28
CA PHE A 21 -6.06 3.89 20.35
C PHE A 21 -6.55 4.94 21.36
N ALA A 22 -6.90 4.49 22.58
CA ALA A 22 -7.23 5.35 23.71
C ALA A 22 -6.25 5.11 24.87
N LEU A 23 -5.51 6.15 25.25
CA LEU A 23 -4.44 6.08 26.26
C LEU A 23 -4.94 6.57 27.62
N GLU A 24 -4.61 5.84 28.67
CA GLU A 24 -4.81 6.32 30.03
C GLU A 24 -3.69 7.28 30.44
N LYS A 25 -3.98 8.08 31.48
CA LYS A 25 -3.12 9.19 31.92
C LYS A 25 -1.64 8.80 32.15
N PRO A 26 -1.30 7.67 32.79
CA PRO A 26 0.10 7.29 33.02
C PRO A 26 0.84 6.87 31.74
N GLU A 27 0.13 6.29 30.77
CA GLU A 27 0.71 5.83 29.49
C GLU A 27 1.01 7.03 28.59
N ALA A 28 0.08 7.99 28.51
CA ALA A 28 0.23 9.21 27.74
C ALA A 28 1.44 10.05 28.20
N GLU A 29 1.76 10.05 29.49
CA GLU A 29 2.86 10.85 30.08
C GLU A 29 4.25 10.23 29.81
N ARG A 30 4.32 8.98 29.33
CA ARG A 30 5.58 8.31 28.98
C ARG A 30 5.91 8.37 27.49
N GLN A 31 5.01 8.88 26.65
CA GLN A 31 5.20 8.92 25.21
C GLN A 31 6.41 9.77 24.85
N ARG A 32 7.29 9.19 24.02
CA ARG A 32 8.41 9.88 23.39
C ARG A 32 8.09 10.07 21.93
N VAL A 33 8.23 11.29 21.43
CA VAL A 33 7.97 11.64 20.04
C VAL A 33 9.30 11.83 19.33
N ARG A 34 9.49 11.17 18.19
CA ARG A 34 10.58 11.43 17.24
C ARG A 34 10.03 11.43 15.80
N PRO A 35 10.72 12.05 14.84
CA PRO A 35 10.42 11.85 13.43
C PRO A 35 10.44 10.37 13.05
N LEU A 36 9.56 9.98 12.13
CA LEU A 36 9.61 8.67 11.48
C LEU A 36 10.73 8.68 10.43
N LYS A 37 11.59 7.67 10.45
CA LYS A 37 12.56 7.40 9.39
C LYS A 37 11.96 6.44 8.39
N MET A 38 11.79 6.91 7.17
CA MET A 38 11.25 6.13 6.07
C MET A 38 12.27 6.05 4.94
N VAL A 39 12.18 4.98 4.15
CA VAL A 39 12.93 4.85 2.91
C VAL A 39 11.98 4.49 1.77
N ILE A 40 12.24 4.98 0.56
CA ILE A 40 11.46 4.66 -0.64
C ILE A 40 12.37 3.99 -1.67
N LEU A 41 12.11 2.71 -1.97
CA LEU A 41 12.65 2.06 -3.16
C LEU A 41 11.75 2.42 -4.36
N ASN A 42 12.18 3.42 -5.12
CA ASN A 42 11.44 3.89 -6.29
C ASN A 42 11.87 3.13 -7.54
N LEU A 43 11.03 2.23 -8.03
CA LEU A 43 11.21 1.43 -9.25
C LEU A 43 10.46 2.01 -10.46
N MET A 44 9.69 3.09 -10.28
CA MET A 44 8.93 3.71 -11.37
C MET A 44 9.86 4.42 -12.36
N PRO A 45 9.51 4.48 -13.67
CA PRO A 45 10.31 5.21 -14.66
C PRO A 45 10.25 6.73 -14.42
N LYS A 46 9.06 7.27 -14.12
CA LYS A 46 8.85 8.69 -13.84
C LYS A 46 9.10 9.01 -12.36
N LYS A 47 10.38 8.97 -11.93
CA LYS A 47 10.77 9.11 -10.51
C LYS A 47 10.11 10.29 -9.79
N ILE A 48 10.26 11.50 -10.33
CA ILE A 48 9.77 12.76 -9.72
C ILE A 48 8.23 12.77 -9.58
N GLU A 49 7.51 12.20 -10.54
CA GLU A 49 6.04 12.13 -10.48
C GLU A 49 5.61 11.21 -9.32
N THR A 50 6.21 10.03 -9.23
CA THR A 50 5.96 9.05 -8.16
C THR A 50 6.37 9.60 -6.79
N GLU A 51 7.54 10.25 -6.68
CA GLU A 51 7.96 10.97 -5.48
C GLU A 51 6.87 11.95 -5.03
N THR A 52 6.41 12.80 -5.94
CA THR A 52 5.39 13.81 -5.65
C THR A 52 4.06 13.19 -5.20
N GLN A 53 3.65 12.09 -5.82
CA GLN A 53 2.43 11.36 -5.46
C GLN A 53 2.49 10.81 -4.03
N LEU A 54 3.59 10.11 -3.69
CA LEU A 54 3.79 9.51 -2.37
C LEU A 54 3.96 10.58 -1.28
N LEU A 55 4.82 11.56 -1.51
CA LEU A 55 5.08 12.64 -0.55
C LEU A 55 3.82 13.45 -0.25
N ARG A 56 2.92 13.64 -1.23
CA ARG A 56 1.62 14.31 -1.03
C ARG A 56 0.70 13.53 -0.08
N LEU A 57 0.79 12.21 -0.04
CA LEU A 57 -0.02 11.39 0.87
C LEU A 57 0.62 11.31 2.26
N ILE A 58 1.94 11.16 2.32
CA ILE A 58 2.69 11.12 3.58
C ILE A 58 2.56 12.45 4.36
N SER A 59 2.64 13.58 3.66
CA SER A 59 2.55 14.94 4.24
C SER A 59 1.20 15.30 4.89
N LYS A 60 0.19 14.43 4.79
CA LYS A 60 -1.14 14.64 5.41
C LYS A 60 -1.24 14.01 6.81
N SER A 61 -0.10 13.65 7.38
CA SER A 61 0.05 13.29 8.78
C SER A 61 0.63 14.49 9.55
N PRO A 62 0.23 14.72 10.82
CA PRO A 62 0.89 15.70 11.68
C PRO A 62 2.30 15.28 12.14
N LEU A 63 2.72 14.05 11.83
CA LEU A 63 4.03 13.51 12.19
C LEU A 63 5.11 14.07 11.27
N GLN A 64 6.29 14.35 11.83
CA GLN A 64 7.49 14.60 11.03
C GLN A 64 8.00 13.27 10.45
N VAL A 65 8.38 13.29 9.17
CA VAL A 65 8.85 12.12 8.45
C VAL A 65 10.13 12.48 7.69
N ASP A 66 11.23 11.84 8.04
CA ASP A 66 12.50 11.89 7.34
C ASP A 66 12.50 10.77 6.28
N ILE A 67 12.82 11.11 5.03
CA ILE A 67 12.68 10.19 3.89
C ILE A 67 13.99 10.10 3.13
N ASP A 68 14.53 8.89 3.07
CA ASP A 68 15.62 8.53 2.18
C ASP A 68 15.08 7.89 0.89
N PHE A 69 15.81 8.02 -0.20
CA PHE A 69 15.47 7.40 -1.48
C PHE A 69 16.50 6.35 -1.89
N MET A 70 16.01 5.15 -2.17
CA MET A 70 16.80 4.02 -2.63
C MET A 70 16.55 3.80 -4.13
N LYS A 71 17.64 3.54 -4.89
CA LYS A 71 17.58 3.11 -6.29
C LYS A 71 18.21 1.73 -6.42
N THR A 72 17.79 0.96 -7.41
CA THR A 72 18.52 -0.24 -7.86
C THR A 72 19.86 0.19 -8.48
N GLY A 73 20.95 -0.47 -8.09
CA GLY A 73 22.30 -0.19 -8.58
C GLY A 73 22.56 -0.66 -10.01
N THR A 74 21.78 -1.61 -10.52
CA THR A 74 22.03 -2.26 -11.83
C THR A 74 21.25 -1.65 -13.00
N HIS A 75 20.21 -0.87 -12.74
CA HIS A 75 19.28 -0.37 -13.78
C HIS A 75 19.52 1.10 -14.13
N GLU A 76 19.81 1.39 -15.40
CA GLU A 76 19.90 2.77 -15.90
C GLU A 76 18.50 3.38 -16.09
N SER A 77 18.16 4.37 -15.27
CA SER A 77 16.88 5.06 -15.40
C SER A 77 16.86 5.95 -16.65
N THR A 78 15.88 5.73 -17.53
CA THR A 78 15.80 6.39 -18.85
C THR A 78 15.04 7.73 -18.86
N HIS A 79 14.32 8.07 -17.77
CA HIS A 79 13.38 9.20 -17.73
C HIS A 79 13.64 10.24 -16.61
N VAL A 80 14.85 10.26 -16.05
CA VAL A 80 15.25 11.19 -14.97
C VAL A 80 16.67 11.68 -15.22
N SER A 81 16.98 12.93 -14.83
CA SER A 81 18.34 13.44 -14.96
C SER A 81 19.29 12.65 -14.04
N ALA A 82 20.50 12.37 -14.53
CA ALA A 82 21.54 11.74 -13.72
C ALA A 82 21.82 12.55 -12.44
N ASP A 83 21.78 13.88 -12.53
CA ASP A 83 21.98 14.78 -11.38
C ASP A 83 20.96 14.57 -10.26
N HIS A 84 19.69 14.31 -10.57
CA HIS A 84 18.67 14.02 -9.57
C HIS A 84 18.98 12.71 -8.84
N LEU A 85 19.33 11.66 -9.59
CA LEU A 85 19.68 10.36 -9.02
C LEU A 85 20.99 10.35 -8.25
N VAL A 86 21.96 11.16 -8.63
CA VAL A 86 23.24 11.27 -7.92
C VAL A 86 23.05 12.05 -6.62
N LYS A 87 22.19 13.07 -6.61
CA LYS A 87 22.03 13.95 -5.45
C LYS A 87 21.13 13.38 -4.36
N PHE A 88 20.09 12.62 -4.74
CA PHE A 88 19.02 12.24 -3.82
C PHE A 88 18.88 10.74 -3.60
N TYR A 89 19.50 9.89 -4.43
CA TYR A 89 19.32 8.44 -4.36
C TYR A 89 20.62 7.69 -4.07
N GLU A 90 20.52 6.78 -3.12
CA GLU A 90 21.61 5.87 -2.72
C GLU A 90 21.29 4.43 -3.15
N PRO A 91 22.32 3.60 -3.43
CA PRO A 91 22.14 2.18 -3.71
C PRO A 91 21.85 1.37 -2.42
N PRO A 92 21.32 0.15 -2.50
CA PRO A 92 20.93 -0.65 -1.32
C PRO A 92 22.09 -0.86 -0.33
N GLU A 93 23.32 -0.97 -0.82
CA GLU A 93 24.52 -1.17 0.00
C GLU A 93 24.75 -0.02 1.00
N SER A 94 24.34 1.21 0.68
CA SER A 94 24.45 2.36 1.57
C SER A 94 23.51 2.28 2.79
N PHE A 95 22.54 1.36 2.77
CA PHE A 95 21.51 1.20 3.81
C PHE A 95 21.75 -0.01 4.71
N ALA A 96 22.81 -0.80 4.47
CA ALA A 96 23.00 -2.09 5.12
C ALA A 96 22.95 -2.04 6.65
N ASP A 97 23.54 -1.00 7.26
CA ASP A 97 23.60 -0.82 8.71
C ASP A 97 22.49 0.11 9.26
N ASN A 98 21.57 0.56 8.41
CA ASN A 98 20.49 1.47 8.80
C ASN A 98 19.22 0.70 9.21
N TYR A 99 18.46 1.30 10.11
CA TYR A 99 17.14 0.81 10.54
C TYR A 99 16.07 1.86 10.29
N TYR A 100 14.89 1.42 9.87
CA TYR A 100 13.79 2.29 9.46
C TYR A 100 12.47 1.92 10.12
N ASP A 101 11.64 2.95 10.36
CA ASP A 101 10.25 2.76 10.76
C ASP A 101 9.42 2.16 9.62
N GLY A 102 9.69 2.58 8.39
CA GLY A 102 9.02 1.99 7.25
C GLY A 102 9.74 2.11 5.91
N LEU A 103 9.36 1.21 5.01
CA LEU A 103 9.83 1.16 3.63
C LEU A 103 8.62 1.25 2.70
N ILE A 104 8.76 1.98 1.61
CA ILE A 104 7.79 1.96 0.50
C ILE A 104 8.51 1.40 -0.72
N VAL A 105 7.95 0.36 -1.33
CA VAL A 105 8.46 -0.22 -2.56
C VAL A 105 7.43 0.00 -3.66
N THR A 106 7.79 0.77 -4.68
CA THR A 106 6.82 1.16 -5.72
C THR A 106 6.55 0.03 -6.71
N GLY A 107 5.55 0.24 -7.58
CA GLY A 107 5.40 -0.55 -8.79
C GLY A 107 6.57 -0.35 -9.76
N ALA A 108 6.57 -1.15 -10.82
CA ALA A 108 7.53 -1.10 -11.90
C ALA A 108 6.89 -1.57 -13.22
N PRO A 109 7.35 -1.08 -14.38
CA PRO A 109 6.74 -1.37 -15.68
C PRO A 109 7.21 -2.70 -16.28
N VAL A 110 7.33 -3.75 -15.46
CA VAL A 110 7.91 -5.06 -15.83
C VAL A 110 6.95 -6.23 -15.56
N GLU A 111 5.68 -5.95 -15.28
CA GLU A 111 4.68 -6.96 -14.91
C GLU A 111 4.39 -8.03 -15.98
N HIS A 112 4.72 -7.75 -17.25
CA HIS A 112 4.57 -8.67 -18.38
C HIS A 112 5.70 -9.71 -18.45
N LEU A 113 6.78 -9.52 -17.71
CA LEU A 113 7.90 -10.46 -17.64
C LEU A 113 7.67 -11.48 -16.52
N PRO A 114 8.13 -12.73 -16.69
CA PRO A 114 8.43 -13.61 -15.56
C PRO A 114 9.38 -12.92 -14.58
N PHE A 115 9.28 -13.21 -13.29
CA PHE A 115 10.11 -12.53 -12.28
C PHE A 115 11.60 -12.74 -12.52
N GLU A 116 11.99 -13.96 -12.92
CA GLU A 116 13.38 -14.34 -13.21
C GLU A 116 13.97 -13.64 -14.43
N GLU A 117 13.12 -13.06 -15.30
CA GLU A 117 13.55 -12.29 -16.47
C GLU A 117 13.68 -10.79 -16.17
N VAL A 118 13.32 -10.33 -14.97
CA VAL A 118 13.53 -8.95 -14.55
C VAL A 118 15.00 -8.74 -14.18
N ASP A 119 15.64 -7.77 -14.83
CA ASP A 119 17.07 -7.47 -14.74
C ASP A 119 17.57 -7.18 -13.31
N TYR A 120 16.75 -6.55 -12.47
CA TYR A 120 17.05 -6.28 -11.06
C TYR A 120 16.37 -7.24 -10.08
N TRP A 121 15.87 -8.41 -10.51
CA TRP A 121 15.14 -9.34 -9.63
C TRP A 121 15.97 -9.80 -8.43
N ASP A 122 17.23 -10.16 -8.65
CA ASP A 122 18.13 -10.61 -7.57
C ASP A 122 18.42 -9.49 -6.55
N GLU A 123 18.58 -8.26 -7.05
CA GLU A 123 18.73 -7.09 -6.19
C GLU A 123 17.45 -6.80 -5.41
N PHE A 124 16.30 -6.87 -6.06
CA PHE A 124 15.00 -6.72 -5.41
C PHE A 124 14.82 -7.71 -4.26
N ARG A 125 15.10 -9.00 -4.49
CA ARG A 125 15.07 -10.03 -3.44
C ARG A 125 15.98 -9.71 -2.26
N ARG A 126 17.21 -9.25 -2.53
CA ARG A 126 18.14 -8.81 -1.46
C ARG A 126 17.57 -7.65 -0.64
N VAL A 127 16.91 -6.67 -1.27
CA VAL A 127 16.24 -5.57 -0.55
C VAL A 127 15.09 -6.08 0.30
N LEU A 128 14.28 -7.03 -0.20
CA LEU A 128 13.20 -7.63 0.58
C LEU A 128 13.74 -8.38 1.81
N ASP A 129 14.82 -9.13 1.64
CA ASP A 129 15.45 -9.88 2.73
C ASP A 129 16.09 -8.94 3.78
N TRP A 130 16.69 -7.83 3.34
CA TRP A 130 17.16 -6.76 4.23
C TRP A 130 16.00 -6.12 5.00
N ALA A 131 14.91 -5.76 4.30
CA ALA A 131 13.76 -5.11 4.90
C ALA A 131 13.10 -5.96 5.99
N ALA A 132 13.13 -7.28 5.86
CA ALA A 132 12.54 -8.21 6.84
C ALA A 132 13.14 -8.08 8.26
N SER A 133 14.38 -7.59 8.38
CA SER A 133 15.07 -7.39 9.67
C SER A 133 15.39 -5.92 9.97
N HIS A 134 15.46 -5.03 8.98
CA HIS A 134 15.87 -3.63 9.17
C HIS A 134 14.71 -2.63 9.15
N VAL A 135 13.54 -3.06 8.72
CA VAL A 135 12.37 -2.19 8.57
C VAL A 135 11.21 -2.72 9.41
N PHE A 136 10.59 -1.84 10.21
CA PHE A 136 9.47 -2.26 11.06
C PHE A 136 8.22 -2.62 10.25
N SER A 137 7.79 -1.78 9.30
CA SER A 137 6.67 -2.09 8.39
C SER A 137 6.96 -1.67 6.95
N THR A 138 6.66 -2.54 5.97
CA THR A 138 6.87 -2.24 4.56
C THR A 138 5.55 -2.16 3.78
N MET A 139 5.39 -1.12 2.97
CA MET A 139 4.28 -0.97 2.02
C MET A 139 4.76 -1.21 0.59
N TYR A 140 4.25 -2.26 -0.03
CA TYR A 140 4.53 -2.64 -1.42
C TYR A 140 3.38 -2.20 -2.33
N LEU A 141 3.71 -1.63 -3.49
CA LEU A 141 2.74 -1.11 -4.45
C LEU A 141 2.81 -1.88 -5.79
N CYS A 142 1.64 -2.22 -6.34
CA CYS A 142 1.44 -2.85 -7.65
C CYS A 142 2.43 -4.01 -7.90
N TRP A 143 3.33 -3.90 -8.90
CA TRP A 143 4.32 -4.94 -9.18
C TRP A 143 5.24 -5.24 -7.99
N GLY A 144 5.63 -4.24 -7.21
CA GLY A 144 6.42 -4.44 -5.99
C GLY A 144 5.69 -5.32 -4.97
N ALA A 145 4.35 -5.19 -4.90
CA ALA A 145 3.51 -6.07 -4.09
C ALA A 145 3.48 -7.50 -4.64
N MET A 146 3.34 -7.67 -5.95
CA MET A 146 3.37 -9.00 -6.58
C MET A 146 4.72 -9.70 -6.35
N GLY A 147 5.83 -8.98 -6.55
CA GLY A 147 7.18 -9.51 -6.34
C GLY A 147 7.43 -9.90 -4.89
N ALA A 148 7.01 -9.07 -3.94
CA ALA A 148 7.15 -9.37 -2.52
C ALA A 148 6.28 -10.57 -2.09
N LEU A 149 5.02 -10.63 -2.51
CA LEU A 149 4.14 -11.78 -2.27
C LEU A 149 4.73 -13.08 -2.84
N ASN A 150 5.34 -13.01 -4.01
CA ASN A 150 6.00 -14.17 -4.62
C ASN A 150 7.23 -14.63 -3.84
N HIS A 151 8.20 -13.74 -3.63
CA HIS A 151 9.48 -14.08 -2.98
C HIS A 151 9.29 -14.52 -1.52
N ARG A 152 8.41 -13.84 -0.78
CA ARG A 152 8.26 -14.02 0.67
C ARG A 152 7.22 -15.08 1.04
N TYR A 153 6.17 -15.23 0.23
CA TYR A 153 4.99 -16.03 0.57
C TYR A 153 4.65 -17.09 -0.48
N GLY A 154 5.42 -17.20 -1.57
CA GLY A 154 5.20 -18.19 -2.62
C GLY A 154 3.95 -17.96 -3.47
N VAL A 155 3.33 -16.77 -3.38
CA VAL A 155 2.12 -16.45 -4.13
C VAL A 155 2.45 -16.26 -5.61
N ARG A 156 1.77 -17.00 -6.48
CA ARG A 156 2.02 -16.95 -7.93
C ARG A 156 1.49 -15.64 -8.53
N LYS A 157 2.26 -15.07 -9.47
CA LYS A 157 1.78 -14.03 -10.39
C LYS A 157 0.91 -14.69 -11.46
N ILE A 158 -0.23 -14.08 -11.75
CA ILE A 158 -1.18 -14.57 -12.75
C ILE A 158 -1.32 -13.52 -13.84
N ASP A 159 -1.00 -13.88 -15.08
CA ASP A 159 -1.23 -12.99 -16.22
C ASP A 159 -2.74 -12.92 -16.49
N LEU A 160 -3.24 -11.69 -16.68
CA LEU A 160 -4.65 -11.46 -16.89
C LEU A 160 -4.98 -11.57 -18.38
N PRO A 161 -6.19 -12.07 -18.73
CA PRO A 161 -6.61 -12.14 -20.12
C PRO A 161 -6.76 -10.75 -20.75
N GLU A 162 -7.06 -9.73 -19.93
CA GLU A 162 -7.23 -8.34 -20.34
C GLU A 162 -6.60 -7.42 -19.30
N LYS A 163 -6.10 -6.26 -19.74
CA LYS A 163 -5.58 -5.22 -18.85
C LYS A 163 -6.69 -4.72 -17.94
N VAL A 164 -6.49 -4.79 -16.62
CA VAL A 164 -7.37 -4.14 -15.66
C VAL A 164 -6.97 -2.67 -15.59
N PHE A 165 -7.78 -1.81 -16.20
CA PHE A 165 -7.48 -0.38 -16.38
C PHE A 165 -8.69 0.50 -16.10
N GLY A 166 -8.59 1.36 -15.09
CA GLY A 166 -9.70 2.21 -14.63
C GLY A 166 -9.80 2.31 -13.11
N VAL A 167 -10.97 2.67 -12.61
CA VAL A 167 -11.26 2.80 -11.18
C VAL A 167 -12.36 1.82 -10.78
N PHE A 168 -12.03 0.88 -9.90
CA PHE A 168 -12.87 -0.27 -9.59
C PHE A 168 -13.34 -0.27 -8.14
N PRO A 169 -14.54 -0.79 -7.86
CA PRO A 169 -15.00 -1.01 -6.49
C PRO A 169 -14.15 -2.07 -5.79
N GLN A 170 -13.90 -1.83 -4.51
CA GLN A 170 -13.13 -2.64 -3.59
C GLN A 170 -13.92 -2.74 -2.28
N TYR A 171 -14.42 -3.94 -2.00
CA TYR A 171 -15.23 -4.24 -0.83
C TYR A 171 -14.34 -4.51 0.37
N LEU A 172 -14.67 -3.88 1.49
CA LEU A 172 -13.97 -4.04 2.75
C LEU A 172 -14.14 -5.46 3.30
N GLN A 173 -13.03 -6.16 3.52
CA GLN A 173 -13.01 -7.54 4.00
C GLN A 173 -12.69 -7.64 5.50
N ASP A 174 -12.48 -6.53 6.19
CA ASP A 174 -12.40 -6.49 7.67
C ASP A 174 -12.88 -5.11 8.13
N GLU A 175 -14.06 -5.08 8.74
CA GLU A 175 -14.74 -3.86 9.20
C GLU A 175 -13.89 -3.08 10.22
N TYR A 176 -13.16 -3.80 11.08
CA TYR A 176 -12.41 -3.22 12.17
C TYR A 176 -10.91 -3.30 11.96
N CYS A 177 -10.40 -3.46 10.73
CA CYS A 177 -8.96 -3.46 10.50
C CYS A 177 -8.36 -2.07 10.73
N PHE A 178 -7.20 -2.03 11.40
CA PHE A 178 -6.51 -0.78 11.68
C PHE A 178 -6.11 -0.01 10.42
N LEU A 179 -5.62 -0.70 9.38
CA LEU A 179 -5.15 -0.08 8.14
C LEU A 179 -6.30 0.55 7.33
N THR A 180 -7.47 -0.06 7.35
CA THR A 180 -8.67 0.42 6.64
C THR A 180 -9.66 1.14 7.56
N ASN A 181 -9.26 1.50 8.78
CA ASN A 181 -10.14 2.21 9.70
C ASN A 181 -10.67 3.52 9.08
N GLY A 182 -12.00 3.67 9.05
CA GLY A 182 -12.70 4.79 8.42
C GLY A 182 -12.91 4.65 6.91
N PHE A 183 -12.54 3.51 6.31
CA PHE A 183 -13.00 3.18 4.96
C PHE A 183 -14.50 2.94 4.96
N ASP A 184 -15.17 3.42 3.92
CA ASP A 184 -16.51 2.94 3.58
C ASP A 184 -16.45 1.45 3.19
N GLU A 185 -17.59 0.76 3.28
CA GLU A 185 -17.72 -0.66 2.88
C GLU A 185 -17.33 -0.91 1.42
N ILE A 186 -17.49 0.11 0.56
CA ILE A 186 -17.02 0.12 -0.82
C ILE A 186 -16.08 1.31 -1.00
N ALA A 187 -14.81 1.02 -1.25
CA ALA A 187 -13.84 2.00 -1.70
C ALA A 187 -13.68 1.91 -3.23
N LEU A 188 -13.36 3.03 -3.87
CA LEU A 188 -12.97 3.04 -5.28
C LEU A 188 -11.45 3.09 -5.37
N GLN A 189 -10.84 2.17 -6.13
CA GLN A 189 -9.39 2.05 -6.28
C GLN A 189 -8.99 2.08 -7.76
N PRO A 190 -8.00 2.90 -8.17
CA PRO A 190 -7.39 2.81 -9.48
C PRO A 190 -6.61 1.50 -9.66
N HIS A 191 -6.71 0.89 -10.83
CA HIS A 191 -5.87 -0.23 -11.25
C HIS A 191 -5.36 0.04 -12.67
N SER A 192 -4.10 -0.30 -12.94
CA SER A 192 -3.48 -0.25 -14.27
C SER A 192 -2.45 -1.36 -14.35
N ARG A 193 -2.91 -2.58 -14.67
CA ARG A 193 -2.07 -3.78 -14.63
C ARG A 193 -2.53 -4.87 -15.61
N VAL A 194 -1.58 -5.64 -16.12
CA VAL A 194 -1.80 -6.84 -16.95
C VAL A 194 -1.54 -8.14 -16.19
N ALA A 195 -1.08 -8.06 -14.94
CA ALA A 195 -0.92 -9.21 -14.06
C ALA A 195 -1.63 -8.99 -12.72
N GLY A 196 -1.99 -10.09 -12.06
CA GLY A 196 -2.51 -10.14 -10.70
C GLY A 196 -1.79 -11.20 -9.87
N VAL A 197 -2.41 -11.61 -8.77
CA VAL A 197 -1.90 -12.67 -7.89
C VAL A 197 -2.91 -13.82 -7.79
N SER A 198 -2.43 -15.03 -7.51
CA SER A 198 -3.27 -16.19 -7.26
C SER A 198 -4.08 -16.00 -5.98
N GLU A 199 -5.39 -15.81 -6.10
CA GLU A 199 -6.29 -15.70 -4.93
C GLU A 199 -6.31 -16.99 -4.09
N GLU A 200 -6.12 -18.15 -4.73
CA GLU A 200 -6.00 -19.44 -4.05
C GLU A 200 -4.76 -19.48 -3.16
N ASP A 201 -3.60 -19.03 -3.66
CA ASP A 201 -2.35 -19.04 -2.89
C ASP A 201 -2.44 -18.06 -1.71
N VAL A 202 -3.08 -16.89 -1.92
CA VAL A 202 -3.33 -15.91 -0.86
C VAL A 202 -4.23 -16.51 0.22
N ALA A 203 -5.34 -17.15 -0.16
CA ALA A 203 -6.28 -17.76 0.78
C ALA A 203 -5.67 -18.95 1.55
N ALA A 204 -4.79 -19.71 0.91
CA ALA A 204 -4.09 -20.83 1.54
C ALA A 204 -3.01 -20.40 2.55
N ASN A 205 -2.58 -19.13 2.53
CA ASN A 205 -1.51 -18.63 3.38
C ASN A 205 -2.06 -17.97 4.66
N ALA A 206 -1.89 -18.65 5.80
CA ALA A 206 -2.41 -18.18 7.10
C ALA A 206 -1.76 -16.88 7.60
N ASP A 207 -0.55 -16.55 7.14
CA ASP A 207 0.13 -15.31 7.51
C ASP A 207 -0.48 -14.08 6.81
N LEU A 208 -1.23 -14.29 5.70
CA LEU A 208 -1.84 -13.24 4.90
C LEU A 208 -3.32 -13.02 5.24
N GLN A 209 -3.78 -11.81 4.99
CA GLN A 209 -5.17 -11.40 5.06
C GLN A 209 -5.51 -10.43 3.93
N VAL A 210 -6.63 -10.67 3.26
CA VAL A 210 -7.20 -9.72 2.30
C VAL A 210 -8.00 -8.69 3.09
N LEU A 211 -7.71 -7.41 2.87
CA LEU A 211 -8.39 -6.27 3.52
C LEU A 211 -9.40 -5.62 2.58
N THR A 212 -9.14 -5.64 1.27
CA THR A 212 -10.12 -5.22 0.26
C THR A 212 -10.09 -6.14 -0.95
N TRP A 213 -11.26 -6.38 -1.54
CA TRP A 213 -11.41 -7.24 -2.72
C TRP A 213 -12.49 -6.69 -3.66
N GLY A 214 -12.31 -6.83 -4.98
CA GLY A 214 -13.31 -6.44 -5.98
C GLY A 214 -13.51 -7.51 -7.05
N PRO A 215 -14.72 -7.64 -7.64
CA PRO A 215 -15.04 -8.70 -8.59
C PRO A 215 -14.20 -8.69 -9.87
N ARG A 216 -13.87 -7.49 -10.37
CA ARG A 216 -13.05 -7.32 -11.58
C ARG A 216 -11.57 -7.17 -11.31
N SER A 217 -11.22 -6.57 -10.17
CA SER A 217 -9.85 -6.20 -9.82
C SER A 217 -9.22 -7.13 -8.78
N GLY A 218 -9.91 -8.16 -8.31
CA GLY A 218 -9.42 -9.09 -7.30
C GLY A 218 -9.02 -8.37 -5.99
N PRO A 219 -8.07 -8.93 -5.23
CA PRO A 219 -7.55 -8.29 -4.03
C PRO A 219 -6.92 -6.92 -4.33
N GLY A 220 -7.33 -5.88 -3.61
CA GLY A 220 -6.76 -4.53 -3.74
C GLY A 220 -5.76 -4.19 -2.63
N LEU A 221 -6.00 -4.70 -1.42
CA LEU A 221 -5.12 -4.60 -0.26
C LEU A 221 -5.02 -5.97 0.42
N ILE A 222 -3.78 -6.42 0.61
CA ILE A 222 -3.42 -7.60 1.41
C ILE A 222 -2.45 -7.12 2.48
N ALA A 223 -2.43 -7.76 3.64
CA ALA A 223 -1.39 -7.54 4.64
C ALA A 223 -1.00 -8.85 5.32
N THR A 224 0.15 -8.84 5.97
CA THR A 224 0.44 -9.78 7.05
C THR A 224 -0.48 -9.53 8.23
N ARG A 225 -0.66 -10.54 9.08
CA ARG A 225 -1.44 -10.39 10.33
C ARG A 225 -0.91 -9.21 11.16
N ASP A 226 0.38 -9.18 11.43
CA ASP A 226 1.01 -8.14 12.26
C ASP A 226 1.22 -6.78 11.54
N PHE A 227 0.71 -6.61 10.32
CA PHE A 227 0.88 -5.41 9.48
C PHE A 227 2.35 -5.01 9.26
N SER A 228 3.25 -5.99 9.39
CA SER A 228 4.68 -5.82 9.19
C SER A 228 5.03 -5.75 7.69
N GLU A 229 4.12 -6.22 6.84
CA GLU A 229 4.13 -6.10 5.38
C GLU A 229 2.70 -5.84 4.86
N VAL A 230 2.55 -4.83 4.00
CA VAL A 230 1.28 -4.39 3.40
C VAL A 230 1.44 -4.36 1.88
N PHE A 231 0.50 -4.95 1.15
CA PHE A 231 0.56 -5.15 -0.29
C PHE A 231 -0.65 -4.47 -0.95
N ALA A 232 -0.42 -3.33 -1.59
CA ALA A 232 -1.43 -2.63 -2.38
C ALA A 232 -1.29 -3.03 -3.86
N LEU A 233 -2.23 -3.82 -4.38
CA LEU A 233 -2.16 -4.34 -5.75
C LEU A 233 -2.76 -3.38 -6.79
N GLY A 234 -3.55 -2.40 -6.35
CA GLY A 234 -3.93 -1.23 -7.14
C GLY A 234 -3.18 0.03 -6.67
N HIS A 235 -3.54 1.18 -7.24
CA HIS A 235 -2.79 2.41 -7.10
C HIS A 235 -3.52 3.47 -6.28
N TRP A 236 -3.39 3.40 -4.95
CA TRP A 236 -3.93 4.44 -4.06
C TRP A 236 -3.20 5.78 -4.19
N GLU A 237 -1.96 5.75 -4.68
CA GLU A 237 -1.08 6.90 -4.83
C GLU A 237 -1.37 7.77 -6.05
N TYR A 238 -2.10 7.24 -7.04
CA TYR A 238 -2.31 7.91 -8.32
C TYR A 238 -2.96 9.28 -8.16
N GLY A 239 -2.42 10.23 -8.93
CA GLY A 239 -3.04 11.54 -9.10
C GLY A 239 -4.28 11.46 -9.97
N LYS A 240 -5.13 12.49 -9.86
CA LYS A 240 -6.39 12.60 -10.62
C LYS A 240 -6.25 12.31 -12.11
N TYR A 241 -5.12 12.67 -12.72
CA TYR A 241 -4.89 12.60 -14.17
C TYR A 241 -4.05 11.40 -14.62
N THR A 242 -3.52 10.59 -13.70
CA THR A 242 -2.51 9.58 -14.04
C THR A 242 -3.02 8.55 -15.06
N LEU A 243 -4.26 8.05 -14.90
CA LEU A 243 -4.86 7.11 -15.86
C LEU A 243 -5.12 7.78 -17.24
N ALA A 244 -5.48 9.07 -17.27
CA ALA A 244 -5.65 9.80 -18.53
C ALA A 244 -4.32 9.92 -19.28
N GLU A 245 -3.24 10.23 -18.55
CA GLU A 245 -1.91 10.34 -19.13
C GLU A 245 -1.39 9.01 -19.64
N GLU A 246 -1.61 7.91 -18.91
CA GLU A 246 -1.28 6.56 -19.37
C GLU A 246 -2.05 6.17 -20.61
N TYR A 247 -3.37 6.39 -20.62
CA TYR A 247 -4.22 6.10 -21.78
C TYR A 247 -3.73 6.86 -23.02
N ARG A 248 -3.55 8.18 -22.90
CA ARG A 248 -3.07 9.01 -24.01
C ARG A 248 -1.69 8.55 -24.50
N ARG A 249 -0.74 8.31 -23.58
CA ARG A 249 0.60 7.83 -23.92
C ARG A 249 0.55 6.52 -24.70
N ASP A 250 -0.25 5.57 -24.24
CA ASP A 250 -0.32 4.24 -24.86
C ASP A 250 -1.00 4.31 -26.24
N MET A 251 -2.04 5.14 -26.40
CA MET A 251 -2.67 5.43 -27.69
C MET A 251 -1.71 6.15 -28.66
N ASP A 252 -0.93 7.13 -28.18
CA ASP A 252 0.06 7.87 -28.99
C ASP A 252 1.20 6.95 -29.48
N ARG A 253 1.47 5.85 -28.75
CA ARG A 253 2.41 4.79 -29.17
C ARG A 253 1.83 3.83 -30.20
N GLY A 254 0.55 3.98 -30.56
CA GLY A 254 -0.14 3.12 -31.50
C GLY A 254 -0.50 1.74 -30.94
N LEU A 255 -0.57 1.59 -29.62
CA LEU A 255 -1.08 0.36 -29.01
C LEU A 255 -2.59 0.28 -29.26
N ASP A 256 -3.03 -0.78 -29.91
CA ASP A 256 -4.42 -1.01 -30.34
C ASP A 256 -5.25 -1.78 -29.31
N ASN A 257 -4.60 -2.38 -28.32
CA ASN A 257 -5.21 -3.21 -27.28
C ASN A 257 -5.34 -2.51 -25.91
N VAL A 258 -5.25 -1.18 -25.87
CA VAL A 258 -5.40 -0.41 -24.63
C VAL A 258 -6.89 -0.20 -24.36
N PRO A 259 -7.48 -0.81 -23.31
CA PRO A 259 -8.87 -0.56 -22.98
C PRO A 259 -9.07 0.92 -22.59
N PHE A 260 -10.26 1.45 -22.82
CA PHE A 260 -10.65 2.74 -22.27
C PHE A 260 -10.75 2.64 -20.72
N PRO A 261 -10.24 3.61 -19.95
CA PRO A 261 -10.21 3.49 -18.49
C PRO A 261 -11.64 3.45 -17.92
N THR A 262 -12.01 2.31 -17.34
CA THR A 262 -13.36 2.07 -16.80
C THR A 262 -13.66 3.01 -15.63
N ASN A 263 -14.85 3.61 -15.59
CA ASN A 263 -15.38 4.36 -14.44
C ASN A 263 -14.45 5.51 -13.97
N TYR A 264 -13.83 6.19 -14.93
CA TYR A 264 -12.84 7.24 -14.66
C TYR A 264 -13.28 8.61 -15.22
N PHE A 265 -13.65 8.66 -16.50
CA PHE A 265 -14.23 9.84 -17.13
C PHE A 265 -15.76 9.86 -16.97
N PRO A 266 -16.39 11.00 -16.63
CA PRO A 266 -17.83 11.10 -16.65
C PRO A 266 -18.40 10.75 -18.03
N ASN A 267 -19.40 9.85 -18.06
CA ASN A 267 -20.04 9.35 -19.29
C ASN A 267 -19.06 8.72 -20.31
N ASP A 268 -17.90 8.23 -19.86
CA ASP A 268 -16.83 7.74 -20.72
C ASP A 268 -16.36 8.76 -21.78
N ASP A 269 -16.49 10.06 -21.49
CA ASP A 269 -16.07 11.14 -22.38
C ASP A 269 -14.71 11.73 -21.93
N PRO A 270 -13.61 11.48 -22.67
CA PRO A 270 -12.27 11.97 -22.30
C PRO A 270 -12.10 13.49 -22.47
N SER A 271 -13.09 14.19 -23.03
CA SER A 271 -13.12 15.66 -23.05
C SER A 271 -13.59 16.28 -21.74
N ILE A 272 -14.24 15.47 -20.89
CA ILE A 272 -14.70 15.88 -19.56
C ILE A 272 -13.60 15.55 -18.53
N GLU A 273 -13.41 16.43 -17.55
CA GLU A 273 -12.41 16.21 -16.50
C GLU A 273 -12.73 14.92 -15.70
N PRO A 274 -11.75 14.03 -15.45
CA PRO A 274 -11.99 12.77 -14.74
C PRO A 274 -12.41 13.00 -13.29
N LEU A 275 -13.03 12.01 -12.65
CA LEU A 275 -13.39 12.09 -11.23
C LEU A 275 -12.24 11.64 -10.34
N PHE A 276 -11.95 12.38 -9.26
CA PHE A 276 -10.96 11.97 -8.26
C PHE A 276 -11.63 11.15 -7.15
N SER A 277 -12.20 10.01 -7.53
CA SER A 277 -13.14 9.22 -6.72
C SER A 277 -12.48 8.36 -5.63
N TRP A 278 -11.16 8.14 -5.68
CA TRP A 278 -10.42 7.35 -4.69
C TRP A 278 -9.69 8.19 -3.64
N ARG A 279 -9.77 9.52 -3.73
CA ARG A 279 -8.98 10.45 -2.93
C ARG A 279 -9.14 10.22 -1.42
N ALA A 280 -10.36 10.00 -0.94
CA ALA A 280 -10.62 9.88 0.50
C ALA A 280 -9.91 8.65 1.08
N HIS A 281 -10.19 7.46 0.54
CA HIS A 281 -9.63 6.19 0.98
C HIS A 281 -8.11 6.13 0.81
N ALA A 282 -7.56 6.71 -0.25
CA ALA A 282 -6.11 6.87 -0.38
C ALA A 282 -5.51 7.63 0.83
N ASN A 283 -6.09 8.79 1.20
CA ASN A 283 -5.59 9.54 2.35
C ASN A 283 -5.74 8.77 3.67
N LEU A 284 -6.83 8.04 3.83
CA LEU A 284 -7.07 7.23 5.01
C LEU A 284 -6.04 6.10 5.13
N LEU A 285 -5.76 5.35 4.06
CA LEU A 285 -4.77 4.28 4.07
C LEU A 285 -3.41 4.77 4.54
N TRP A 286 -2.90 5.83 3.91
CA TRP A 286 -1.58 6.36 4.23
C TRP A 286 -1.51 6.93 5.64
N ARG A 287 -2.56 7.65 6.08
CA ARG A 287 -2.65 8.16 7.46
C ARG A 287 -2.68 7.01 8.46
N ASN A 288 -3.47 5.98 8.20
CA ASN A 288 -3.62 4.84 9.09
C ASN A 288 -2.32 4.05 9.16
N TRP A 289 -1.68 3.75 8.03
CA TRP A 289 -0.38 3.07 8.01
C TRP A 289 0.71 3.85 8.76
N LEU A 290 0.86 5.16 8.52
CA LEU A 290 1.82 5.99 9.25
C LEU A 290 1.52 6.04 10.75
N ASN A 291 0.23 6.09 11.12
CA ASN A 291 -0.17 6.05 12.52
C ASN A 291 0.12 4.67 13.13
N TRP A 292 -0.03 3.56 12.39
CA TRP A 292 0.36 2.22 12.85
C TRP A 292 1.85 2.19 13.14
N VAL A 293 2.65 2.52 12.13
CA VAL A 293 4.12 2.57 12.22
C VAL A 293 4.54 3.40 13.43
N TYR A 294 4.00 4.61 13.57
CA TYR A 294 4.35 5.49 14.68
C TYR A 294 3.98 4.95 16.07
N GLN A 295 2.82 4.31 16.21
CA GLN A 295 2.41 3.76 17.51
C GLN A 295 3.17 2.48 17.84
N MET A 296 3.60 1.71 16.85
CA MET A 296 4.03 0.32 17.05
C MET A 296 5.53 0.09 16.92
N THR A 297 6.27 0.97 16.23
CA THR A 297 7.73 0.87 16.10
C THR A 297 8.41 1.23 17.43
N PRO A 298 9.52 0.57 17.81
CA PRO A 298 10.29 0.97 19.00
C PRO A 298 10.86 2.38 18.86
N TYR A 299 11.13 3.01 20.01
CA TYR A 299 11.82 4.30 20.02
C TYR A 299 13.26 4.16 19.49
N ASP A 300 13.99 3.13 19.91
CA ASP A 300 15.31 2.77 19.37
C ASP A 300 15.14 1.76 18.22
N LEU A 301 15.48 2.19 17.02
CA LEU A 301 15.31 1.37 15.81
C LEU A 301 16.29 0.18 15.75
N THR A 302 17.35 0.17 16.57
CA THR A 302 18.25 -1.00 16.65
C THR A 302 17.58 -2.22 17.28
N GLU A 303 16.41 -2.05 17.90
CA GLU A 303 15.58 -3.15 18.42
C GLU A 303 14.76 -3.87 17.32
N VAL A 304 14.60 -3.25 16.13
CA VAL A 304 13.75 -3.78 15.04
C VAL A 304 14.08 -5.22 14.66
N PRO A 305 15.35 -5.64 14.46
CA PRO A 305 15.67 -7.02 14.09
C PRO A 305 15.11 -8.05 15.08
N GLN A 306 15.27 -7.79 16.37
CA GLN A 306 14.83 -8.70 17.42
C GLN A 306 13.29 -8.76 17.48
N LEU A 307 12.64 -7.62 17.34
CA LEU A 307 11.18 -7.52 17.35
C LEU A 307 10.54 -8.21 16.13
N ARG A 308 11.11 -7.99 14.94
CA ARG A 308 10.70 -8.67 13.70
C ARG A 308 10.85 -10.18 13.80
N ALA A 309 11.98 -10.67 14.32
CA ALA A 309 12.21 -12.09 14.52
C ALA A 309 11.20 -12.73 15.49
N GLN A 310 10.70 -11.97 16.46
CA GLN A 310 9.71 -12.41 17.43
C GLN A 310 8.25 -12.15 17.00
N ARG A 311 8.03 -11.49 15.86
CA ARG A 311 6.70 -10.97 15.43
C ARG A 311 6.02 -10.15 16.54
N ARG A 312 6.77 -9.24 17.17
CA ARG A 312 6.30 -8.41 18.29
C ARG A 312 6.33 -6.92 17.95
N PRO A 313 5.39 -6.13 18.50
CA PRO A 313 5.48 -4.67 18.45
C PRO A 313 6.62 -4.16 19.35
N GLY A 314 7.15 -2.98 19.03
CA GLY A 314 8.22 -2.34 19.80
C GLY A 314 7.75 -1.42 20.93
N THR A 315 6.45 -1.24 21.08
CA THR A 315 5.86 -0.47 22.18
C THR A 315 4.94 -1.36 23.01
N ASP A 316 4.92 -1.08 24.32
CA ASP A 316 3.92 -1.63 25.26
C ASP A 316 2.56 -0.94 25.12
N HIS A 317 2.35 -0.12 24.06
CA HIS A 317 1.00 0.31 23.70
C HIS A 317 0.19 -0.96 23.56
N VAL A 318 -0.74 -1.16 24.50
CA VAL A 318 -1.38 -2.46 24.65
C VAL A 318 -2.14 -2.71 23.35
N VAL A 319 -1.56 -3.53 22.48
CA VAL A 319 -2.28 -4.16 21.37
C VAL A 319 -3.21 -5.14 22.04
N ARG A 320 -4.34 -4.63 22.52
CA ARG A 320 -5.38 -5.43 23.18
C ARG A 320 -6.07 -6.36 22.20
N HIS A 321 -5.89 -6.09 20.90
CA HIS A 321 -6.54 -6.81 19.82
C HIS A 321 -5.50 -7.43 18.89
N ALA A 322 -5.50 -8.76 18.84
CA ALA A 322 -4.87 -9.46 17.73
C ALA A 322 -5.49 -8.98 16.40
N PRO A 323 -4.73 -8.98 15.29
CA PRO A 323 -5.26 -8.75 13.94
C PRO A 323 -6.54 -9.57 13.69
N CYS A 324 -7.56 -8.97 13.06
CA CYS A 324 -8.82 -9.67 12.84
C CYS A 324 -8.62 -10.70 11.72
N PRO A 325 -9.35 -11.83 11.71
CA PRO A 325 -9.54 -12.58 10.48
C PRO A 325 -10.26 -11.70 9.44
N PRO A 326 -10.05 -11.95 8.12
CA PRO A 326 -10.97 -11.41 7.13
C PRO A 326 -12.39 -11.91 7.42
N ARG A 327 -13.38 -11.19 6.92
CA ARG A 327 -14.78 -11.55 7.00
C ARG A 327 -15.02 -12.94 6.42
N GLU A 328 -15.56 -13.83 7.25
CA GLU A 328 -15.87 -15.22 6.86
C GLU A 328 -17.18 -15.32 6.06
N ASP A 329 -17.99 -14.26 6.06
CA ASP A 329 -19.28 -14.21 5.36
C ASP A 329 -19.14 -14.00 3.84
N GLY A 330 -17.91 -13.89 3.33
CA GLY A 330 -17.65 -13.68 1.91
C GLY A 330 -18.26 -12.38 1.39
N PHE A 331 -18.15 -11.30 2.17
CA PHE A 331 -18.76 -10.00 1.88
C PHE A 331 -18.47 -9.48 0.47
N ARG A 332 -19.51 -9.53 -0.35
CA ARG A 332 -19.51 -9.11 -1.74
C ARG A 332 -20.80 -8.33 -2.06
N PRO A 333 -20.98 -7.16 -1.44
CA PRO A 333 -22.21 -6.40 -1.57
C PRO A 333 -22.34 -5.89 -3.01
N PHE A 334 -23.56 -5.75 -3.49
CA PHE A 334 -23.84 -5.15 -4.80
C PHE A 334 -23.23 -5.87 -6.02
N LEU A 335 -22.88 -7.16 -5.91
CA LEU A 335 -22.48 -7.96 -7.08
C LEU A 335 -23.64 -8.23 -8.04
N ASP A 336 -24.82 -8.48 -7.47
CA ASP A 336 -26.01 -8.92 -8.21
C ASP A 336 -27.15 -7.91 -8.18
N ASP A 337 -26.95 -6.75 -7.53
CA ASP A 337 -27.96 -5.72 -7.45
C ASP A 337 -27.60 -4.51 -8.33
N GLY A 338 -28.65 -3.86 -8.86
CA GLY A 338 -28.50 -2.64 -9.63
C GLY A 338 -28.39 -1.40 -8.75
N TYR A 339 -27.89 -1.52 -7.52
CA TYR A 339 -27.93 -0.43 -6.54
C TYR A 339 -27.07 0.75 -7.01
N GLY A 340 -27.68 1.94 -7.08
CA GLY A 340 -27.04 3.15 -7.58
C GLY A 340 -26.87 3.23 -9.11
N LEU A 341 -27.38 2.27 -9.89
CA LEU A 341 -27.35 2.35 -11.35
C LEU A 341 -28.35 3.38 -11.88
N ILE A 342 -27.85 4.47 -12.49
CA ILE A 342 -28.53 5.04 -13.65
C ILE A 342 -28.16 4.14 -14.82
N VAL A 343 -29.06 3.24 -15.21
CA VAL A 343 -28.89 2.43 -16.42
C VAL A 343 -28.77 3.39 -17.60
N PRO A 344 -27.67 3.36 -18.38
CA PRO A 344 -27.58 4.16 -19.60
C PRO A 344 -28.78 3.79 -20.48
N ARG A 345 -29.56 4.79 -20.91
CA ARG A 345 -30.53 4.54 -21.98
C ARG A 345 -29.71 4.17 -23.22
N GLY A 346 -29.87 2.92 -23.66
CA GLY A 346 -29.25 2.42 -24.89
C GLY A 346 -29.78 3.12 -26.15
#